data_AF-A0AA47IPM3-F1
#
_entry.id   AF-A0AA47IPM3-F1
#
_cell.length_a   1.000
_cell.length_b   1.000
_cell.length_c   1.000
_cell.angle_alpha   90.00
_cell.angle_beta   90.00
_cell.angle_gamma   90.00
#
_symmetry.space_group_name_H-M   'P 1'
#
loop_
_entity.id
_entity.type
_entity.pdbx_description
1 polymer ?
#
loop_
_entity_poly.entity_id
_entity_poly.type
_entity_poly.pdbx_seq_one_letter_code
_entity_poly.pdbx_strand_id
1 'polypeptide(L)'
;MRRVRPTVRALKILPPDTFRDREQQELLRRRKFEDLDLDALNHPLLEDANLRVVKMKNATRHESASAAAGQPVWEVRSHAGAAWRGAVVNDEHGDPWLVHADRHDRFHQTVAEVLAFGGSENWMPRPIDFKLRDRQEAREAYLRWETSVYEGLVNGVAGVLGSADARMSVDLPTSGENWAATATVSIEVDPVVVDNAGAVEHDALLQVIISFAQPEVDGLRRVIARAIALMQPDQNRIGEPAYFPGGQSIRYDMQVSYSRIISLVASSDIREEADIALRQCLTPTKLHYVRAAYIAEGAVQGKAVRAVCGVWFVPSCDEGLPICPSCDERHPIAQKVLDLLRHLPQ
;
A
#
# COMPACT_ATOMS: atom_id res chain seq x y z
N MET A 1 -2.88 -21.32 -6.97
CA MET A 1 -1.49 -21.68 -6.63
C MET A 1 -0.64 -20.43 -6.78
N ARG A 2 0.18 -20.09 -5.79
CA ARG A 2 1.03 -18.89 -5.82
C ARG A 2 2.06 -18.97 -6.96
N ARG A 3 2.64 -17.82 -7.35
CA ARG A 3 3.78 -17.80 -8.29
C ARG A 3 5.00 -18.47 -7.67
N VAL A 4 5.87 -19.01 -8.51
CA VAL A 4 7.13 -19.61 -8.05
C VAL A 4 8.09 -18.51 -7.61
N ARG A 5 8.57 -18.61 -6.36
CA ARG A 5 9.56 -17.68 -5.80
C ARG A 5 10.90 -18.39 -5.56
N PRO A 6 12.04 -17.74 -5.81
CA PRO A 6 13.32 -18.30 -5.45
C PRO A 6 13.62 -18.11 -3.96
N THR A 7 14.25 -19.12 -3.37
CA THR A 7 14.89 -18.93 -2.06
C THR A 7 16.09 -17.99 -2.19
N VAL A 8 16.47 -17.31 -1.11
CA VAL A 8 17.68 -16.49 -1.02
C VAL A 8 18.93 -17.32 -1.38
N ARG A 9 18.93 -18.63 -1.09
CA ARG A 9 20.01 -19.54 -1.52
C ARG A 9 20.04 -19.69 -3.05
N ALA A 10 18.89 -19.91 -3.70
CA ALA A 10 18.82 -19.97 -5.15
C ALA A 10 19.24 -18.63 -5.81
N LEU A 11 18.82 -17.50 -5.23
CA LEU A 11 19.24 -16.16 -5.69
C LEU A 11 20.75 -15.93 -5.59
N LYS A 12 21.42 -16.52 -4.59
CA LYS A 12 22.89 -16.45 -4.46
C LYS A 12 23.63 -17.31 -5.49
N ILE A 13 22.98 -18.33 -6.04
CA ILE A 13 23.57 -19.20 -7.07
C ILE A 13 23.43 -18.60 -8.46
N LEU A 14 22.27 -17.98 -8.74
CA LEU A 14 22.00 -17.35 -10.03
C LEU A 14 22.90 -16.13 -10.24
N PRO A 15 23.68 -16.06 -11.32
CA PRO A 15 24.46 -14.88 -11.65
C PRO A 15 23.53 -13.67 -11.86
N PRO A 16 23.86 -12.48 -11.33
CA PRO A 16 23.04 -11.29 -11.55
C PRO A 16 22.76 -11.04 -13.03
N ASP A 17 23.75 -11.23 -13.91
CA ASP A 17 23.64 -10.96 -15.35
C ASP A 17 22.64 -11.87 -16.09
N THR A 18 22.08 -12.90 -15.45
CA THR A 18 20.98 -13.70 -16.03
C THR A 18 19.60 -13.08 -15.84
N PHE A 19 19.48 -12.03 -15.02
CA PHE A 19 18.26 -11.25 -14.85
C PHE A 19 18.19 -10.18 -15.94
N ARG A 20 17.01 -10.01 -16.56
CA ARG A 20 16.84 -9.07 -17.68
C ARG A 20 16.71 -7.60 -17.24
N ASP A 21 16.41 -7.39 -15.97
CA ASP A 21 16.24 -6.06 -15.38
C ASP A 21 17.54 -5.56 -14.73
N ARG A 22 17.94 -4.32 -15.05
CA ARG A 22 19.22 -3.73 -14.60
C ARG A 22 19.21 -3.37 -13.11
N GLU A 23 18.07 -3.00 -12.56
CA GLU A 23 17.93 -2.70 -11.13
C GLU A 23 18.02 -4.00 -10.31
N GLN A 24 17.33 -5.06 -10.76
CA GLN A 24 17.42 -6.39 -10.16
C GLN A 24 18.86 -6.90 -10.15
N GLN A 25 19.59 -6.74 -11.26
CA GLN A 25 21.01 -7.08 -11.33
C GLN A 25 21.84 -6.38 -10.23
N GLU A 26 21.62 -5.07 -10.04
CA GLU A 26 22.39 -4.29 -9.07
C GLU A 26 22.07 -4.69 -7.63
N LEU A 27 20.79 -4.90 -7.31
CA LEU A 27 20.35 -5.36 -6.00
C LEU A 27 20.92 -6.74 -5.67
N LEU A 28 20.96 -7.66 -6.64
CA LEU A 28 21.57 -8.99 -6.49
C LEU A 28 23.09 -8.92 -6.28
N ARG A 29 23.81 -8.10 -7.05
CA ARG A 29 25.26 -7.88 -6.86
C ARG A 29 25.56 -7.37 -5.44
N ARG A 30 24.73 -6.46 -4.92
CA ARG A 30 24.85 -5.90 -3.57
C ARG A 30 24.26 -6.80 -2.47
N ARG A 31 23.65 -7.93 -2.83
CA ARG A 31 22.97 -8.86 -1.91
C ARG A 31 21.86 -8.21 -1.08
N LYS A 32 21.17 -7.21 -1.65
CA LYS A 32 20.01 -6.53 -1.05
C LYS A 32 18.71 -7.25 -1.43
N PHE A 33 18.52 -8.45 -0.89
CA PHE A 33 17.39 -9.30 -1.25
C PHE A 33 16.05 -8.77 -0.71
N GLU A 34 16.10 -7.98 0.36
CA GLU A 34 14.96 -7.31 0.99
C GLU A 34 14.32 -6.20 0.14
N ASP A 35 15.08 -5.67 -0.82
CA ASP A 35 14.65 -4.61 -1.74
C ASP A 35 14.14 -5.18 -3.06
N LEU A 36 14.32 -6.48 -3.31
CA LEU A 36 13.78 -7.16 -4.50
C LEU A 36 12.28 -7.38 -4.34
N ASP A 37 11.56 -7.29 -5.45
CA ASP A 37 10.22 -7.86 -5.60
C ASP A 37 10.35 -9.29 -6.14
N LEU A 38 10.09 -10.30 -5.30
CA LEU A 38 10.30 -11.71 -5.67
C LEU A 38 9.25 -12.20 -6.68
N ASP A 39 8.07 -11.57 -6.74
CA ASP A 39 6.99 -11.91 -7.65
C ASP A 39 7.14 -11.28 -9.04
N ALA A 40 7.91 -10.19 -9.12
CA ALA A 40 8.26 -9.47 -10.35
C ALA A 40 9.69 -9.74 -10.86
N LEU A 41 10.40 -10.75 -10.34
CA LEU A 41 11.73 -11.11 -10.83
C LEU A 41 11.72 -11.49 -12.31
N ASN A 42 12.47 -10.74 -13.11
CA ASN A 42 12.53 -10.91 -14.56
C ASN A 42 13.65 -11.89 -14.92
N HIS A 43 13.38 -13.17 -14.68
CA HIS A 43 14.32 -14.26 -14.89
C HIS A 43 13.71 -15.42 -15.70
N PRO A 44 14.37 -15.91 -16.77
CA PRO A 44 13.82 -16.96 -17.64
C PRO A 44 13.43 -18.26 -16.92
N LEU A 45 14.18 -18.68 -15.89
CA LEU A 45 13.80 -19.87 -15.09
C LEU A 45 12.48 -19.67 -14.35
N LEU A 46 12.21 -18.46 -13.84
CA LEU A 46 10.98 -18.18 -13.10
C LEU A 46 9.79 -18.07 -14.05
N GLU A 47 10.01 -17.55 -15.27
CA GLU A 47 9.00 -17.58 -16.33
C GLU A 47 8.60 -19.03 -16.69
N ASP A 48 9.60 -19.89 -16.93
CA ASP A 48 9.37 -21.31 -17.24
C ASP A 48 8.76 -22.06 -16.05
N ALA A 49 9.19 -21.76 -14.81
CA ALA A 49 8.62 -22.33 -13.60
C ALA A 49 7.14 -21.97 -13.42
N ASN A 50 6.76 -20.72 -13.62
CA ASN A 50 5.38 -20.28 -13.55
C ASN A 50 4.53 -20.91 -14.68
N LEU A 51 5.09 -21.08 -15.88
CA LEU A 51 4.39 -21.75 -16.97
C LEU A 51 4.19 -23.24 -16.71
N ARG A 52 5.22 -23.94 -16.24
CA ARG A 52 5.20 -25.40 -16.10
C ARG A 52 4.57 -25.86 -14.80
N VAL A 53 4.98 -25.29 -13.68
CA VAL A 53 4.59 -25.77 -12.34
C VAL A 53 3.25 -25.17 -11.93
N VAL A 54 3.07 -23.86 -12.09
CA VAL A 54 1.84 -23.17 -11.64
C VAL A 54 0.70 -23.36 -12.62
N LYS A 55 0.93 -23.18 -13.92
CA LYS A 55 -0.10 -23.43 -14.96
C LYS A 55 -0.20 -24.91 -15.38
N MET A 56 0.59 -25.80 -14.76
CA MET A 56 0.66 -27.24 -15.06
C MET A 56 0.86 -27.58 -16.55
N LYS A 57 1.51 -26.69 -17.32
CA LYS A 57 1.72 -26.88 -18.76
C LYS A 57 3.03 -27.62 -19.00
N ASN A 58 2.97 -28.89 -19.40
CA ASN A 58 4.16 -29.72 -19.69
C ASN A 58 5.17 -29.76 -18.52
N ALA A 59 4.66 -29.83 -17.28
CA ALA A 59 5.49 -29.98 -16.09
C ALA A 59 6.27 -31.30 -16.16
N THR A 60 7.59 -31.24 -16.06
CA THR A 60 8.45 -32.44 -16.05
C THR A 60 8.98 -32.67 -14.66
N ARG A 61 8.68 -33.83 -14.09
CA ARG A 61 9.23 -34.25 -12.81
C ARG A 61 10.64 -34.81 -13.03
N HIS A 62 11.58 -34.41 -12.20
CA HIS A 62 12.93 -34.97 -12.23
C HIS A 62 12.98 -36.20 -11.30
N GLU A 63 13.00 -37.40 -11.87
CA GLU A 63 12.82 -38.67 -11.12
C GLU A 63 13.85 -38.87 -10.01
N SER A 64 15.14 -38.77 -10.34
CA SER A 64 16.23 -39.00 -9.37
C SER A 64 16.19 -37.99 -8.20
N ALA A 65 16.13 -36.70 -8.50
CA ALA A 65 15.92 -35.65 -7.50
C ALA A 65 14.66 -35.86 -6.65
N SER A 66 13.56 -36.28 -7.27
CA SER A 66 12.31 -36.53 -6.55
C SER A 66 12.42 -37.70 -5.57
N ALA A 67 13.11 -38.77 -5.97
CA ALA A 67 13.36 -39.91 -5.11
C ALA A 67 14.28 -39.51 -3.94
N ALA A 68 15.36 -38.76 -4.23
CA ALA A 68 16.29 -38.29 -3.20
C ALA A 68 15.66 -37.31 -2.22
N ALA A 69 14.80 -36.40 -2.70
CA ALA A 69 14.11 -35.40 -1.88
C ALA A 69 12.92 -35.94 -1.09
N GLY A 70 12.46 -37.16 -1.39
CA GLY A 70 11.26 -37.73 -0.78
C GLY A 70 9.95 -37.00 -1.16
N GLN A 71 9.99 -36.11 -2.16
CA GLN A 71 8.84 -35.32 -2.62
C GLN A 71 8.96 -34.99 -4.12
N PRO A 72 7.88 -34.53 -4.79
CA PRO A 72 7.98 -34.10 -6.19
C PRO A 72 8.95 -32.92 -6.37
N VAL A 73 9.92 -33.09 -7.27
CA VAL A 73 10.82 -32.04 -7.74
C VAL A 73 10.55 -31.80 -9.22
N TRP A 74 10.20 -30.57 -9.59
CA TRP A 74 9.97 -30.16 -10.97
C TRP A 74 11.21 -29.48 -11.56
N GLU A 75 11.61 -29.91 -12.75
CA GLU A 75 12.71 -29.30 -13.49
C GLU A 75 12.19 -28.15 -14.35
N VAL A 76 12.85 -27.00 -14.26
CA VAL A 76 12.56 -25.81 -15.05
C VAL A 76 13.80 -25.36 -15.81
N ARG A 77 13.62 -24.63 -16.91
CA ARG A 77 14.65 -24.42 -17.94
C ARG A 77 14.73 -22.97 -18.37
N SER A 78 15.94 -22.43 -18.47
CA SER A 78 16.17 -21.16 -19.17
C SER A 78 16.32 -21.46 -20.66
N HIS A 79 15.43 -20.87 -21.47
CA HIS A 79 15.54 -20.88 -22.93
C HIS A 79 16.41 -19.73 -23.48
N ALA A 80 16.93 -18.86 -22.60
CA ALA A 80 17.82 -17.77 -22.94
C ALA A 80 19.21 -17.95 -22.29
N GLY A 81 20.28 -17.78 -23.07
CA GLY A 81 21.66 -17.80 -22.58
C GLY A 81 22.21 -19.18 -22.22
N ALA A 82 23.00 -19.25 -21.14
CA ALA A 82 23.91 -20.36 -20.75
C ALA A 82 23.27 -21.70 -20.33
N ALA A 83 22.04 -22.00 -20.77
CA ALA A 83 21.33 -23.26 -20.53
C ALA A 83 21.17 -23.63 -19.04
N TRP A 84 20.64 -22.71 -18.24
CA TRP A 84 20.35 -22.96 -16.83
C TRP A 84 19.16 -23.93 -16.64
N ARG A 85 19.22 -24.68 -15.53
CA ARG A 85 18.19 -25.54 -14.99
C ARG A 85 17.87 -25.15 -13.55
N GLY A 86 16.63 -25.34 -13.15
CA GLY A 86 16.15 -25.06 -11.81
C GLY A 86 15.36 -26.23 -11.25
N ALA A 87 15.42 -26.40 -9.93
CA ALA A 87 14.61 -27.35 -9.19
C ALA A 87 13.56 -26.60 -8.38
N VAL A 88 12.29 -26.90 -8.65
CA VAL A 88 11.15 -26.35 -7.92
C VAL A 88 10.54 -27.46 -7.06
N VAL A 89 10.20 -27.12 -5.82
CA VAL A 89 9.50 -27.98 -4.86
C VAL A 89 8.34 -27.22 -4.25
N ASN A 90 7.38 -27.91 -3.64
CA ASN A 90 6.35 -27.26 -2.85
C ASN A 90 6.72 -27.35 -1.37
N ASP A 91 6.40 -26.31 -0.60
CA ASP A 91 6.44 -26.43 0.85
C ASP A 91 5.23 -27.18 1.41
N GLU A 92 5.17 -27.30 2.73
CA GLU A 92 4.08 -27.96 3.45
C GLU A 92 2.70 -27.32 3.22
N HIS A 93 2.65 -26.06 2.79
CA HIS A 93 1.43 -25.32 2.47
C HIS A 93 1.09 -25.36 0.97
N GLY A 94 1.92 -26.04 0.16
CA GLY A 94 1.74 -26.14 -1.28
C GLY A 94 2.28 -24.93 -2.07
N ASP A 95 3.07 -24.05 -1.43
CA ASP A 95 3.68 -22.92 -2.14
C ASP A 95 4.90 -23.39 -2.94
N PRO A 96 5.01 -23.02 -4.24
CA PRO A 96 6.12 -23.44 -5.06
C PRO A 96 7.37 -22.57 -4.87
N TRP A 97 8.51 -23.21 -4.61
CA TRP A 97 9.79 -22.57 -4.36
C TRP A 97 10.89 -23.08 -5.31
N LEU A 98 11.60 -22.17 -5.97
CA LEU A 98 12.86 -22.48 -6.64
C LEU A 98 13.96 -22.59 -5.57
N VAL A 99 14.38 -23.82 -5.30
CA VAL A 99 15.31 -24.16 -4.20
C VAL A 99 16.75 -24.35 -4.66
N HIS A 100 16.96 -24.65 -5.94
CA HIS A 100 18.27 -24.84 -6.52
C HIS A 100 18.28 -24.48 -8.01
N ALA A 101 19.43 -24.04 -8.51
CA ALA A 101 19.67 -23.80 -9.93
C ALA A 101 21.13 -24.07 -10.28
N ASP A 102 21.39 -24.61 -11.47
CA ASP A 102 22.75 -24.80 -12.00
C ASP A 102 22.70 -24.87 -13.53
N ARG A 103 23.87 -24.90 -14.20
CA ARG A 103 23.96 -25.19 -15.63
C ARG A 103 23.56 -26.63 -15.90
N HIS A 104 22.92 -26.86 -17.05
CA HIS A 104 22.38 -28.15 -17.48
C HIS A 104 23.18 -29.39 -17.05
N ASP A 105 24.45 -29.49 -17.43
CA ASP A 105 25.24 -30.71 -17.19
C ASP A 105 25.53 -30.92 -15.70
N ARG A 106 25.83 -29.83 -14.98
CA ARG A 106 26.07 -29.89 -13.54
C ARG A 106 24.80 -30.17 -12.76
N PHE A 107 23.68 -29.58 -13.19
CA PHE A 107 22.38 -29.77 -12.56
C PHE A 107 22.02 -31.26 -12.45
N HIS A 108 22.09 -32.00 -13.55
CA HIS A 108 21.75 -33.43 -13.52
C HIS A 108 22.73 -34.28 -12.71
N GLN A 109 23.97 -33.82 -12.53
CA GLN A 109 24.98 -34.52 -11.72
C GLN A 109 24.78 -34.29 -10.22
N THR A 110 24.36 -33.10 -9.81
CA THR A 110 24.41 -32.67 -8.40
C THR A 110 23.03 -32.57 -7.75
N VAL A 111 21.95 -32.36 -8.50
CA VAL A 111 20.63 -32.01 -7.94
C VAL A 111 20.09 -33.05 -6.95
N ALA A 112 20.30 -34.33 -7.21
CA ALA A 112 19.81 -35.40 -6.33
C ALA A 112 20.57 -35.45 -5.00
N GLU A 113 21.87 -35.16 -5.02
CA GLU A 113 22.69 -35.07 -3.80
C GLU A 113 22.33 -33.81 -3.00
N VAL A 114 22.21 -32.66 -3.69
CA VAL A 114 21.87 -31.38 -3.06
C VAL A 114 20.49 -31.43 -2.40
N LEU A 115 19.52 -32.10 -3.02
CA LEU A 115 18.15 -32.20 -2.54
C LEU A 115 17.88 -33.45 -1.70
N ALA A 116 18.91 -34.11 -1.16
CA ALA A 116 18.72 -35.31 -0.34
C ALA A 116 17.81 -35.04 0.88
N PHE A 117 16.87 -35.95 1.16
CA PHE A 117 15.86 -35.83 2.21
C PHE A 117 16.47 -35.61 3.60
N GLY A 118 17.56 -36.31 3.92
CA GLY A 118 18.29 -36.16 5.19
C GLY A 118 18.92 -34.77 5.41
N GLY A 119 18.91 -33.91 4.38
CA GLY A 119 19.37 -32.52 4.43
C GLY A 119 18.28 -31.52 4.04
N SER A 120 17.00 -31.84 4.23
CA SER A 120 15.88 -30.95 3.84
C SER A 120 16.02 -29.52 4.36
N GLU A 121 16.52 -29.32 5.58
CA GLU A 121 16.81 -27.99 6.15
C GLU A 121 17.85 -27.17 5.37
N ASN A 122 18.69 -27.85 4.57
CA ASN A 122 19.73 -27.22 3.76
C ASN A 122 19.21 -26.74 2.41
N TRP A 123 18.09 -27.27 1.92
CA TRP A 123 17.55 -26.92 0.61
C TRP A 123 16.11 -26.37 0.61
N MET A 124 15.31 -26.64 1.64
CA MET A 124 13.99 -26.03 1.82
C MET A 124 14.06 -24.54 2.19
N PRO A 125 13.01 -23.74 1.89
CA PRO A 125 12.92 -22.36 2.33
C PRO A 125 13.16 -22.21 3.83
N ARG A 126 13.86 -21.15 4.22
CA ARG A 126 14.23 -20.81 5.59
C ARG A 126 13.36 -19.67 6.11
N PRO A 127 13.39 -19.36 7.42
CA PRO A 127 12.61 -18.26 7.99
C PRO A 127 12.78 -16.90 7.28
N ILE A 128 13.96 -16.63 6.70
CA ILE A 128 14.18 -15.41 5.91
C ILE A 128 13.37 -15.39 4.60
N ASP A 129 13.21 -16.53 3.94
CA ASP A 129 12.47 -16.65 2.68
C ASP A 129 10.98 -16.36 2.92
N PHE A 130 10.42 -16.94 4.00
CA PHE A 130 9.05 -16.67 4.42
C PHE A 130 8.85 -15.21 4.86
N LYS A 131 9.79 -14.64 5.61
CA LYS A 131 9.72 -13.23 6.00
C LYS A 131 9.71 -12.27 4.80
N LEU A 132 10.49 -12.58 3.75
CA LEU A 132 10.48 -11.82 2.51
C LEU A 132 9.14 -11.95 1.77
N ARG A 133 8.62 -13.18 1.67
CA ARG A 133 7.29 -13.43 1.11
C ARG A 133 6.22 -12.64 1.86
N ASP A 134 6.13 -12.78 3.18
CA ASP A 134 5.07 -12.18 3.98
C ASP A 134 5.11 -10.63 3.90
N ARG A 135 6.31 -10.04 3.87
CA ARG A 135 6.49 -8.59 3.67
C ARG A 135 5.98 -8.14 2.30
N GLN A 136 6.24 -8.93 1.26
CA GLN A 136 5.77 -8.62 -0.10
C GLN A 136 4.27 -8.81 -0.24
N GLU A 137 3.72 -9.91 0.26
CA GLU A 137 2.28 -10.16 0.25
C GLU A 137 1.53 -9.05 1.02
N ALA A 138 2.07 -8.59 2.15
CA ALA A 138 1.52 -7.44 2.87
C ALA A 138 1.59 -6.14 2.05
N ARG A 139 2.70 -5.89 1.33
CA ARG A 139 2.86 -4.74 0.44
C ARG A 139 1.87 -4.79 -0.74
N GLU A 140 1.73 -5.93 -1.39
CA GLU A 140 0.80 -6.12 -2.50
C GLU A 140 -0.66 -6.03 -2.05
N ALA A 141 -1.00 -6.61 -0.89
CA ALA A 141 -2.32 -6.46 -0.29
C ALA A 141 -2.63 -4.99 0.00
N TYR A 142 -1.65 -4.24 0.52
CA TYR A 142 -1.77 -2.81 0.74
C TYR A 142 -1.98 -2.02 -0.55
N LEU A 143 -1.17 -2.27 -1.59
CA LEU A 143 -1.31 -1.60 -2.90
C LEU A 143 -2.64 -1.92 -3.58
N ARG A 144 -3.12 -3.17 -3.47
CA ARG A 144 -4.44 -3.57 -3.98
C ARG A 144 -5.55 -2.85 -3.24
N TRP A 145 -5.51 -2.86 -1.91
CA TRP A 145 -6.47 -2.12 -1.08
C TRP A 145 -6.50 -0.64 -1.45
N GLU A 146 -5.34 -0.01 -1.58
CA GLU A 146 -5.21 1.41 -1.95
C GLU A 146 -5.79 1.70 -3.33
N THR A 147 -5.48 0.85 -4.31
CA THR A 147 -6.04 0.94 -5.67
C THR A 147 -7.57 0.85 -5.64
N SER A 148 -8.13 -0.09 -4.88
CA SER A 148 -9.58 -0.25 -4.75
C SER A 148 -10.26 0.94 -4.06
N VAL A 149 -9.61 1.60 -3.08
CA VAL A 149 -10.12 2.84 -2.49
C VAL A 149 -10.19 3.96 -3.53
N TYR A 150 -9.13 4.12 -4.35
CA TYR A 150 -9.11 5.14 -5.40
C TYR A 150 -10.17 4.88 -6.47
N GLU A 151 -10.27 3.65 -6.98
CA GLU A 151 -11.30 3.25 -7.94
C GLU A 151 -12.71 3.52 -7.41
N GLY A 152 -12.98 3.15 -6.14
CA GLY A 152 -14.27 3.40 -5.51
C GLY A 152 -14.63 4.88 -5.45
N LEU A 153 -13.69 5.74 -5.07
CA LEU A 153 -13.91 7.19 -5.00
C LEU A 153 -14.10 7.85 -6.36
N VAL A 154 -13.32 7.43 -7.36
CA VAL A 154 -13.42 7.94 -8.73
C VAL A 154 -14.77 7.56 -9.33
N ASN A 155 -15.21 6.32 -9.11
CA ASN A 155 -16.55 5.88 -9.48
C ASN A 155 -17.63 6.69 -8.75
N GLY A 156 -17.41 7.05 -7.48
CA GLY A 156 -18.29 7.94 -6.73
C GLY A 156 -18.42 9.32 -7.37
N VAL A 157 -17.30 9.96 -7.70
CA VAL A 157 -17.25 11.27 -8.36
C VAL A 157 -17.88 11.22 -9.76
N ALA A 158 -17.50 10.24 -10.59
CA ALA A 158 -18.07 10.05 -11.92
C ALA A 158 -19.58 9.79 -11.85
N GLY A 159 -20.02 9.02 -10.86
CA GLY A 159 -21.42 8.74 -10.59
C GLY A 159 -22.24 9.99 -10.27
N VAL A 160 -21.72 10.88 -9.43
CA VAL A 160 -22.38 12.18 -9.16
C VAL A 160 -22.52 13.00 -10.44
N LEU A 161 -21.45 13.12 -11.24
CA LEU A 161 -21.47 13.93 -12.46
C LEU A 161 -22.36 13.35 -13.58
N GLY A 162 -22.50 12.03 -13.62
CA GLY A 162 -23.28 11.31 -14.64
C GLY A 162 -24.75 11.10 -14.29
N SER A 163 -25.19 11.45 -13.08
CA SER A 163 -26.55 11.23 -12.61
C SER A 163 -27.30 12.55 -12.35
N ALA A 164 -28.63 12.48 -12.33
CA ALA A 164 -29.45 13.61 -11.87
C ALA A 164 -29.44 13.75 -10.33
N ASP A 165 -28.87 12.76 -9.62
CA ASP A 165 -28.78 12.76 -8.17
C ASP A 165 -27.57 13.59 -7.72
N ALA A 166 -27.79 14.47 -6.75
CA ALA A 166 -26.73 15.32 -6.20
C ALA A 166 -25.69 14.54 -5.36
N ARG A 167 -25.89 13.23 -5.16
CA ARG A 167 -25.07 12.39 -4.25
C ARG A 167 -24.91 10.96 -4.78
N MET A 168 -23.75 10.36 -4.56
CA MET A 168 -23.45 8.97 -4.88
C MET A 168 -22.86 8.28 -3.64
N SER A 169 -23.33 7.06 -3.33
CA SER A 169 -22.76 6.24 -2.26
C SER A 169 -21.87 5.14 -2.83
N VAL A 170 -20.68 4.99 -2.25
CA VAL A 170 -19.69 3.99 -2.64
C VAL A 170 -19.16 3.27 -1.41
N ASP A 171 -18.99 1.96 -1.52
CA ASP A 171 -18.38 1.16 -0.45
C ASP A 171 -16.88 1.07 -0.67
N LEU A 172 -16.12 1.55 0.31
CA LEU A 172 -14.66 1.60 0.27
C LEU A 172 -14.10 0.52 1.19
N PRO A 173 -13.18 -0.34 0.71
CA PRO A 173 -12.61 -1.38 1.55
C PRO A 173 -11.82 -0.75 2.70
N THR A 174 -11.94 -1.29 3.91
CA THR A 174 -11.06 -0.90 5.02
C THR A 174 -9.87 -1.85 5.13
N SER A 175 -8.85 -1.45 5.88
CA SER A 175 -7.62 -2.26 6.02
C SER A 175 -7.83 -3.55 6.84
N GLY A 176 -9.00 -3.73 7.46
CA GLY A 176 -9.39 -4.97 8.12
C GLY A 176 -10.14 -5.88 7.15
N GLU A 177 -9.71 -7.13 7.00
CA GLU A 177 -10.37 -8.11 6.16
C GLU A 177 -11.84 -8.26 6.59
N ASN A 178 -12.79 -7.91 5.70
CA ASN A 178 -14.26 -8.04 5.80
C ASN A 178 -15.09 -6.79 6.12
N TRP A 179 -14.51 -5.60 6.23
CA TRP A 179 -15.30 -4.37 6.42
C TRP A 179 -15.16 -3.40 5.25
N ALA A 180 -16.28 -2.78 4.90
CA ALA A 180 -16.33 -1.66 3.98
C ALA A 180 -16.90 -0.44 4.71
N ALA A 181 -16.26 0.71 4.50
CA ALA A 181 -16.79 2.00 4.90
C ALA A 181 -17.64 2.57 3.76
N THR A 182 -18.90 2.86 4.03
CA THR A 182 -19.74 3.54 3.04
C THR A 182 -19.42 5.03 3.05
N ALA A 183 -18.97 5.54 1.91
CA ALA A 183 -18.73 6.96 1.67
C ALA A 183 -19.83 7.50 0.74
N THR A 184 -20.43 8.62 1.11
CA THR A 184 -21.34 9.38 0.25
C THR A 184 -20.60 10.60 -0.27
N VAL A 185 -20.44 10.68 -1.58
CA VAL A 185 -19.82 11.80 -2.31
C VAL A 185 -20.92 12.70 -2.84
N SER A 186 -20.78 14.01 -2.68
CA SER A 186 -21.64 15.00 -3.33
C SER A 186 -20.81 16.20 -3.79
N ILE A 187 -21.18 16.75 -4.94
CA ILE A 187 -20.47 17.87 -5.56
C ILE A 187 -21.47 18.99 -5.75
N GLU A 188 -21.23 20.10 -5.06
CA GLU A 188 -22.00 21.32 -5.21
C GLU A 188 -21.22 22.26 -6.13
N VAL A 189 -21.85 22.60 -7.25
CA VAL A 189 -21.33 23.57 -8.21
C VAL A 189 -21.90 24.92 -7.82
N ASP A 190 -21.05 25.82 -7.31
CA ASP A 190 -21.44 27.23 -7.22
C ASP A 190 -21.77 27.71 -8.63
N PRO A 191 -22.88 28.44 -8.85
CA PRO A 191 -23.27 28.87 -10.18
C PRO A 191 -22.14 29.69 -10.78
N VAL A 192 -21.46 29.09 -11.77
CA VAL A 192 -20.37 29.71 -12.50
C VAL A 192 -20.87 31.05 -13.04
N VAL A 193 -20.21 32.14 -12.68
CA VAL A 193 -20.43 33.43 -13.35
C VAL A 193 -19.89 33.25 -14.76
N VAL A 194 -20.76 32.83 -15.68
CA VAL A 194 -20.41 32.64 -17.09
C VAL A 194 -20.10 34.01 -17.66
N ASP A 195 -18.90 34.20 -18.21
CA ASP A 195 -18.60 35.39 -18.98
C ASP A 195 -19.50 35.44 -20.24
N ASN A 196 -19.61 36.60 -20.88
CA ASN A 196 -20.45 36.77 -22.08
C ASN A 196 -19.98 35.94 -23.30
N ALA A 197 -18.92 35.13 -23.19
CA ALA A 197 -18.39 34.27 -24.24
C ALA A 197 -18.63 32.76 -23.99
N GLY A 198 -19.24 32.36 -22.87
CA GLY A 198 -19.63 30.97 -22.63
C GLY A 198 -18.49 30.02 -22.27
N ALA A 199 -17.32 30.54 -21.88
CA ALA A 199 -16.22 29.74 -21.36
C ALA A 199 -16.39 29.53 -19.85
N VAL A 200 -16.39 28.27 -19.39
CA VAL A 200 -16.23 27.96 -17.97
C VAL A 200 -14.80 28.32 -17.60
N GLU A 201 -14.58 29.26 -16.67
CA GLU A 201 -13.25 29.52 -16.14
C GLU A 201 -12.68 28.20 -15.61
N HIS A 202 -11.55 27.74 -16.16
CA HIS A 202 -10.86 26.53 -15.73
C HIS A 202 -10.38 26.58 -14.27
N ASP A 203 -10.43 27.77 -13.65
CA ASP A 203 -10.14 28.04 -12.24
C ASP A 203 -11.37 27.92 -11.32
N ALA A 204 -12.53 27.52 -11.83
CA ALA A 204 -13.72 27.30 -11.01
C ALA A 204 -13.45 26.24 -9.92
N LEU A 205 -13.73 26.61 -8.66
CA LEU A 205 -13.65 25.73 -7.51
C LEU A 205 -15.01 25.10 -7.25
N LEU A 206 -15.03 23.79 -7.09
CA LEU A 206 -16.20 23.00 -6.75
C LEU A 206 -16.16 22.64 -5.27
N GLN A 207 -17.31 22.69 -4.62
CA GLN A 207 -17.45 22.19 -3.25
C GLN A 207 -17.69 20.68 -3.30
N VAL A 208 -16.72 19.91 -2.82
CA VAL A 208 -16.79 18.46 -2.72
C VAL A 208 -17.01 18.08 -1.28
N ILE A 209 -18.08 17.34 -1.03
CA ILE A 209 -18.46 16.86 0.28
C ILE A 209 -18.36 15.33 0.27
N ILE A 210 -17.61 14.78 1.22
CA ILE A 210 -17.49 13.33 1.41
C ILE A 210 -17.90 13.01 2.85
N SER A 211 -18.95 12.20 2.99
CA SER A 211 -19.44 11.74 4.29
C SER A 211 -19.17 10.25 4.45
N PHE A 212 -18.49 9.86 5.51
CA PHE A 212 -18.23 8.46 5.83
C PHE A 212 -19.13 8.01 6.96
N ALA A 213 -19.90 6.96 6.73
CA ALA A 213 -20.66 6.29 7.78
C ALA A 213 -19.74 5.44 8.67
N GLN A 214 -20.17 5.19 9.91
CA GLN A 214 -19.54 4.23 10.83
C GLN A 214 -18.07 4.58 11.18
N PRO A 215 -17.81 5.68 11.90
CA PRO A 215 -16.45 6.16 12.15
C PRO A 215 -15.58 5.25 13.02
N GLU A 216 -16.17 4.22 13.63
CA GLU A 216 -15.51 3.23 14.48
C GLU A 216 -14.85 2.09 13.69
N VAL A 217 -15.08 2.00 12.37
CA VAL A 217 -14.48 0.94 11.55
C VAL A 217 -12.97 1.08 11.49
N ASP A 218 -12.27 0.01 11.89
CA ASP A 218 -10.81 -0.07 11.82
C ASP A 218 -10.31 0.17 10.39
N GLY A 219 -9.35 1.08 10.26
CA GLY A 219 -8.78 1.46 8.97
C GLY A 219 -9.50 2.61 8.25
N LEU A 220 -10.66 3.09 8.72
CA LEU A 220 -11.37 4.20 8.09
C LEU A 220 -10.50 5.45 7.95
N ARG A 221 -9.65 5.76 8.93
CA ARG A 221 -8.73 6.90 8.84
C ARG A 221 -7.79 6.82 7.64
N ARG A 222 -7.35 5.62 7.28
CA ARG A 222 -6.49 5.42 6.11
C ARG A 222 -7.29 5.70 4.84
N VAL A 223 -8.54 5.23 4.77
CA VAL A 223 -9.47 5.53 3.66
C VAL A 223 -9.70 7.05 3.53
N ILE A 224 -10.00 7.74 4.64
CA ILE A 224 -10.20 9.20 4.66
C ILE A 224 -8.95 9.93 4.14
N ALA A 225 -7.77 9.60 4.65
CA ALA A 225 -6.53 10.24 4.23
C ALA A 225 -6.27 10.06 2.72
N ARG A 226 -6.59 8.88 2.18
CA ARG A 226 -6.51 8.59 0.74
C ARG A 226 -7.55 9.35 -0.07
N ALA A 227 -8.77 9.48 0.44
CA ALA A 227 -9.82 10.24 -0.20
C ALA A 227 -9.47 11.73 -0.33
N ILE A 228 -8.96 12.33 0.75
CA ILE A 228 -8.54 13.73 0.76
C ILE A 228 -7.34 13.94 -0.19
N ALA A 229 -6.34 13.06 -0.15
CA ALA A 229 -5.18 13.16 -1.03
C ALA A 229 -5.54 13.02 -2.51
N LEU A 230 -6.48 12.13 -2.84
CA LEU A 230 -6.99 11.95 -4.19
C LEU A 230 -7.65 13.23 -4.71
N MET A 231 -8.45 13.91 -3.89
CA MET A 231 -9.16 15.13 -4.27
C MET A 231 -8.23 16.33 -4.46
N GLN A 232 -7.02 16.32 -3.89
CA GLN A 232 -6.07 17.44 -3.95
C GLN A 232 -6.74 18.81 -3.68
N PRO A 233 -7.48 18.96 -2.55
CA PRO A 233 -8.16 20.19 -2.28
C PRO A 233 -7.17 21.33 -2.03
N ASP A 234 -7.64 22.58 -2.19
CA ASP A 234 -6.88 23.73 -1.70
C ASP A 234 -6.65 23.56 -0.19
N GLN A 235 -5.38 23.44 0.22
CA GLN A 235 -4.99 23.16 1.60
C GLN A 235 -5.50 24.22 2.59
N ASN A 236 -5.74 25.45 2.13
CA ASN A 236 -6.28 26.54 2.95
C ASN A 236 -7.81 26.49 3.06
N ARG A 237 -8.48 25.57 2.35
CA ARG A 237 -9.94 25.49 2.22
C ARG A 237 -10.49 24.08 2.47
N ILE A 238 -9.77 23.28 3.25
CA ILE A 238 -10.31 22.07 3.85
C ILE A 238 -11.11 22.52 5.09
N GLY A 239 -12.43 22.38 5.03
CA GLY A 239 -13.29 22.64 6.18
C GLY A 239 -12.95 21.71 7.36
N GLU A 240 -13.18 22.19 8.58
CA GLU A 240 -13.03 21.33 9.76
C GLU A 240 -13.97 20.11 9.63
N PRO A 241 -13.50 18.90 9.96
CA PRO A 241 -14.35 17.70 9.88
C PRO A 241 -15.55 17.84 10.81
N ALA A 242 -16.75 17.70 10.24
CA ALA A 242 -18.00 17.78 10.98
C ALA A 242 -18.49 16.39 11.38
N TYR A 243 -18.79 16.20 12.66
CA TYR A 243 -19.40 14.97 13.17
C TYR A 243 -20.92 15.16 13.26
N PHE A 244 -21.68 14.27 12.65
CA PHE A 244 -23.15 14.32 12.76
C PHE A 244 -23.65 13.88 14.15
N PRO A 245 -24.85 14.32 14.56
CA PRO A 245 -25.40 14.00 15.88
C PRO A 245 -25.43 12.48 16.13
N GLY A 246 -24.87 12.06 17.27
CA GLY A 246 -24.73 10.64 17.64
C GLY A 246 -23.45 9.96 17.17
N GLY A 247 -22.52 10.67 16.51
CA GLY A 247 -21.20 10.14 16.13
C GLY A 247 -21.25 9.05 15.06
N GLN A 248 -22.35 8.94 14.31
CA GLN A 248 -22.56 7.86 13.34
C GLN A 248 -21.92 8.11 11.98
N SER A 249 -21.50 9.34 11.69
CA SER A 249 -20.81 9.69 10.47
C SER A 249 -19.90 10.91 10.64
N ILE A 250 -18.90 11.00 9.78
CA ILE A 250 -17.94 12.10 9.68
C ILE A 250 -18.00 12.70 8.27
N ARG A 251 -18.13 14.03 8.18
CA ARG A 251 -18.19 14.79 6.93
C ARG A 251 -16.95 15.63 6.74
N TYR A 252 -16.38 15.54 5.55
CA TYR A 252 -15.33 16.42 5.06
C TYR A 252 -15.92 17.30 3.96
N ASP A 253 -15.63 18.59 4.06
CA ASP A 253 -16.03 19.61 3.11
C ASP A 253 -14.77 20.26 2.57
N MET A 254 -14.59 20.27 1.25
CA MET A 254 -13.35 20.71 0.64
C MET A 254 -13.59 21.37 -0.72
N GLN A 255 -12.78 22.37 -1.04
CA GLN A 255 -12.80 22.98 -2.38
C GLN A 255 -11.77 22.33 -3.29
N VAL A 256 -12.24 21.85 -4.44
CA VAL A 256 -11.45 21.14 -5.45
C VAL A 256 -11.62 21.84 -6.80
N SER A 257 -10.54 22.02 -7.55
CA SER A 257 -10.64 22.65 -8.87
C SER A 257 -11.44 21.78 -9.85
N TYR A 258 -12.19 22.44 -10.72
CA TYR A 258 -12.94 21.78 -11.78
C TYR A 258 -12.04 20.90 -12.67
N SER A 259 -10.84 21.39 -13.00
CA SER A 259 -9.84 20.63 -13.75
C SER A 259 -9.43 19.33 -13.05
N ARG A 260 -9.35 19.33 -11.71
CA ARG A 260 -9.00 18.13 -10.94
C ARG A 260 -10.11 17.09 -10.99
N ILE A 261 -11.37 17.52 -10.92
CA ILE A 261 -12.51 16.62 -11.06
C ILE A 261 -12.53 15.98 -12.47
N ILE A 262 -12.30 16.76 -13.52
CA ILE A 262 -12.17 16.22 -14.88
C ILE A 262 -11.00 15.23 -14.97
N SER A 263 -9.82 15.58 -14.43
CA SER A 263 -8.65 14.71 -14.50
C SER A 263 -8.89 13.38 -13.78
N LEU A 264 -9.59 13.39 -12.65
CA LEU A 264 -9.94 12.17 -11.90
C LEU A 264 -10.84 11.23 -12.70
N VAL A 265 -11.81 11.79 -13.45
CA VAL A 265 -12.73 10.98 -14.28
C VAL A 265 -12.07 10.52 -15.57
N ALA A 266 -11.13 11.30 -16.12
CA ALA A 266 -10.47 11.01 -17.38
C ALA A 266 -9.20 10.15 -17.25
N SER A 267 -8.59 10.07 -16.06
CA SER A 267 -7.29 9.42 -15.87
C SER A 267 -7.41 7.91 -15.66
N SER A 268 -6.51 7.17 -16.32
CA SER A 268 -6.32 5.73 -16.12
C SER A 268 -5.25 5.40 -15.07
N ASP A 269 -4.46 6.37 -14.60
CA ASP A 269 -3.27 6.12 -13.75
C ASP A 269 -3.24 7.03 -12.50
N ILE A 270 -4.33 6.96 -11.74
CA ILE A 270 -4.67 7.82 -10.61
C ILE A 270 -3.75 7.62 -9.39
N ARG A 271 -3.05 6.48 -9.33
CA ARG A 271 -2.26 6.05 -8.17
C ARG A 271 -1.00 6.88 -7.95
N GLU A 272 -0.23 7.15 -9.00
CA GLU A 272 1.03 7.90 -8.89
C GLU A 272 0.77 9.37 -8.48
N GLU A 273 -0.27 9.99 -9.03
CA GLU A 273 -0.69 11.34 -8.66
C GLU A 273 -1.17 11.42 -7.21
N ALA A 274 -1.93 10.43 -6.74
CA ALA A 274 -2.42 10.39 -5.38
C ALA A 274 -1.28 10.17 -4.37
N ASP A 275 -0.23 9.40 -4.71
CA ASP A 275 0.95 9.23 -3.87
C ASP A 275 1.76 10.52 -3.70
N ILE A 276 1.95 11.29 -4.78
CA ILE A 276 2.62 12.60 -4.73
C ILE A 276 1.79 13.58 -3.89
N ALA A 277 0.48 13.64 -4.14
CA ALA A 277 -0.44 14.49 -3.39
C ALA A 277 -0.53 14.11 -1.91
N LEU A 278 -0.53 12.83 -1.59
CA LEU A 278 -0.54 12.34 -0.22
C LEU A 278 0.73 12.76 0.51
N ARG A 279 1.91 12.66 -0.12
CA ARG A 279 3.15 13.19 0.46
C ARG A 279 2.99 14.69 0.74
N GLN A 280 2.41 15.46 -0.17
CA GLN A 280 2.21 16.90 0.02
C GLN A 280 1.14 17.28 1.05
N CYS A 281 0.05 16.51 1.16
CA CYS A 281 -1.06 16.76 2.09
C CYS A 281 -0.82 16.18 3.49
N LEU A 282 0.02 15.14 3.63
CA LEU A 282 0.33 14.51 4.92
C LEU A 282 1.72 14.85 5.46
N THR A 283 2.56 15.60 4.74
CA THR A 283 3.84 16.05 5.32
C THR A 283 3.54 17.01 6.46
N PRO A 284 3.86 16.67 7.71
CA PRO A 284 3.66 17.57 8.82
C PRO A 284 4.53 18.82 8.56
N THR A 285 3.91 19.99 8.53
CA THR A 285 4.64 21.26 8.30
C THR A 285 4.94 22.00 9.60
N LYS A 286 4.30 21.59 10.71
CA LYS A 286 4.35 22.23 12.02
C LYS A 286 4.29 21.23 13.18
N LEU A 287 4.92 21.58 14.30
CA LEU A 287 4.75 20.88 15.57
C LEU A 287 3.55 21.43 16.35
N HIS A 288 2.80 20.55 16.99
CA HIS A 288 1.60 20.92 17.75
C HIS A 288 1.69 20.45 19.20
N TYR A 289 1.29 21.32 20.15
CA TYR A 289 1.23 20.94 21.56
C TYR A 289 0.00 20.08 21.84
N VAL A 290 0.21 18.97 22.53
CA VAL A 290 -0.81 18.01 22.97
C VAL A 290 -0.51 17.58 24.40
N ARG A 291 -1.52 17.15 25.14
CA ARG A 291 -1.34 16.51 26.45
C ARG A 291 -0.51 15.23 26.28
N ALA A 292 0.61 15.12 26.99
CA ALA A 292 1.55 14.00 26.88
C ALA A 292 0.90 12.59 26.96
N ALA A 293 -0.14 12.44 27.79
CA ALA A 293 -0.90 11.18 27.92
C ALA A 293 -1.50 10.68 26.59
N TYR A 294 -1.90 11.59 25.70
CA TYR A 294 -2.48 11.23 24.40
C TYR A 294 -1.42 10.99 23.32
N ILE A 295 -0.18 11.44 23.52
CA ILE A 295 0.90 11.26 22.52
C ILE A 295 1.31 9.80 22.42
N ALA A 296 1.53 9.12 23.56
CA ALA A 296 1.95 7.72 23.57
C ALA A 296 0.86 6.78 23.04
N GLU A 297 -0.39 6.98 23.48
CA GLU A 297 -1.54 6.20 22.98
C GLU A 297 -1.80 6.49 21.49
N GLY A 298 -1.73 7.77 21.09
CA GLY A 298 -1.91 8.24 19.72
C GLY A 298 -0.88 7.71 18.74
N ALA A 299 0.41 7.72 19.13
CA ALA A 299 1.52 7.25 18.30
C ALA A 299 1.50 5.73 18.08
N VAL A 300 1.17 4.95 19.12
CA VAL A 300 1.16 3.48 19.04
C VAL A 300 -0.09 2.96 18.33
N GLN A 301 -1.24 3.57 18.56
CA GLN A 301 -2.53 3.08 18.04
C GLN A 301 -2.99 3.84 16.78
N GLY A 302 -2.19 4.78 16.28
CA GLY A 302 -2.59 5.66 15.17
C GLY A 302 -3.84 6.48 15.49
N LYS A 303 -4.03 6.83 16.77
CA LYS A 303 -5.17 7.62 17.24
C LYS A 303 -4.94 9.11 17.00
N ALA A 304 -5.90 9.75 16.34
CA ALA A 304 -5.89 11.20 16.20
C ALA A 304 -6.03 11.83 17.59
N VAL A 305 -5.16 12.79 17.88
CA VAL A 305 -5.13 13.56 19.11
C VAL A 305 -5.47 15.01 18.79
N ARG A 306 -6.09 15.69 19.75
CA ARG A 306 -6.42 17.10 19.61
C ARG A 306 -5.30 17.97 20.17
N ALA A 307 -4.77 18.84 19.33
CA ALA A 307 -3.82 19.88 19.71
C ALA A 307 -4.48 20.97 20.56
N VAL A 308 -3.64 21.71 21.30
CA VAL A 308 -4.05 22.94 22.01
C VAL A 308 -4.61 23.98 21.05
N CYS A 309 -4.12 24.06 19.80
CA CYS A 309 -4.70 24.93 18.78
C CYS A 309 -6.08 24.48 18.27
N GLY A 310 -6.54 23.28 18.64
CA GLY A 310 -7.81 22.69 18.23
C GLY A 310 -7.70 21.70 17.06
N VAL A 311 -6.57 21.72 16.34
CA VAL A 311 -6.28 20.83 15.20
C VAL A 311 -6.18 19.38 15.65
N TRP A 312 -6.81 18.48 14.91
CA TRP A 312 -6.62 17.04 15.07
C TRP A 312 -5.48 16.55 14.20
N PHE A 313 -4.57 15.76 14.77
CA PHE A 313 -3.49 15.14 14.01
C PHE A 313 -3.14 13.78 14.62
N VAL A 314 -2.49 12.90 13.85
CA VAL A 314 -1.94 11.65 14.37
C VAL A 314 -0.48 11.90 14.76
N PRO A 315 -0.07 11.63 16.01
CA PRO A 315 1.32 11.84 16.42
C PRO A 315 2.29 11.05 15.53
N SER A 316 3.28 11.75 14.99
CA SER A 316 4.41 11.18 14.25
C SER A 316 5.72 11.70 14.86
N CYS A 317 6.88 11.15 14.45
CA CYS A 317 8.16 11.56 15.00
C CYS A 317 8.46 13.04 14.75
N ASP A 318 9.21 13.66 15.66
CA ASP A 318 9.61 15.06 15.59
C ASP A 318 10.72 15.22 14.51
N GLU A 319 10.38 15.82 13.37
CA GLU A 319 11.29 16.01 12.22
C GLU A 319 12.04 17.36 12.24
N GLY A 320 12.09 18.07 13.39
CA GLY A 320 12.74 19.38 13.46
C GLY A 320 11.93 20.50 12.79
N LEU A 321 10.60 20.34 12.79
CA LEU A 321 9.65 21.28 12.20
C LEU A 321 9.42 22.51 13.12
N PRO A 322 9.02 23.67 12.56
CA PRO A 322 8.67 24.82 13.38
C PRO A 322 7.40 24.59 14.19
N ILE A 323 7.35 25.12 15.41
CA ILE A 323 6.15 25.05 16.27
C ILE A 323 4.99 25.85 15.63
N CYS A 324 3.78 25.30 15.71
CA CYS A 324 2.55 25.95 15.27
C CYS A 324 2.33 27.25 16.09
N PRO A 325 2.21 28.43 15.46
CA PRO A 325 2.07 29.71 16.18
C PRO A 325 0.88 29.74 17.14
N SER A 326 -0.26 29.17 16.72
CA SER A 326 -1.46 29.09 17.56
C SER A 326 -1.30 28.15 18.76
N CYS A 327 -0.45 27.11 18.63
CA CYS A 327 -0.10 26.26 19.76
C CYS A 327 0.82 27.02 20.73
N ASP A 328 1.82 27.74 20.21
CA ASP A 328 2.78 28.51 21.00
C ASP A 328 2.09 29.60 21.84
N GLU A 329 1.15 30.34 21.25
CA GLU A 329 0.36 31.36 21.94
C GLU A 329 -0.54 30.79 23.04
N ARG A 330 -1.21 29.66 22.77
CA ARG A 330 -2.25 29.10 23.66
C ARG A 330 -1.70 28.17 24.73
N HIS A 331 -0.49 27.64 24.55
CA HIS A 331 0.14 26.69 25.48
C HIS A 331 0.23 27.23 26.93
N PRO A 332 0.68 28.48 27.19
CA PRO A 332 0.74 29.01 28.55
C PRO A 332 -0.62 29.05 29.26
N ILE A 333 -1.70 29.32 28.51
CA ILE A 333 -3.08 29.36 29.05
C ILE A 333 -3.56 27.95 29.35
N ALA A 334 -3.35 27.01 28.42
CA ALA A 334 -3.71 25.62 28.60
C ALA A 334 -3.01 25.00 29.82
N GLN A 335 -1.73 25.32 30.03
CA GLN A 335 -0.96 24.84 31.17
C GLN A 335 -1.51 25.39 32.50
N LYS A 336 -1.84 26.69 32.56
CA LYS A 336 -2.48 27.29 33.75
C LYS A 336 -3.81 26.63 34.11
N VAL A 337 -4.64 26.32 33.11
CA VAL A 337 -5.92 25.61 33.33
C VAL A 337 -5.67 24.20 33.88
N LEU A 338 -4.72 23.45 33.32
CA LEU A 338 -4.36 22.13 33.83
C LEU A 338 -3.85 22.17 35.26
N ASP A 339 -3.06 23.18 35.60
CA ASP A 339 -2.54 23.33 36.96
C ASP A 339 -3.67 23.70 37.93
N LEU A 340 -4.60 24.58 37.56
CA LEU A 340 -5.79 24.87 38.37
C LEU A 340 -6.66 23.62 38.61
N LEU A 341 -6.90 22.82 37.56
CA LEU A 341 -7.70 21.59 37.66
C LEU A 341 -7.05 20.53 38.56
N ARG A 342 -5.71 20.52 38.70
CA ARG A 342 -5.00 19.62 39.63
C ARG A 342 -5.16 20.00 41.10
N HIS A 343 -5.54 21.24 41.39
CA HIS A 343 -5.69 21.76 42.77
C HIS A 343 -7.14 21.79 43.25
N LEU A 344 -8.10 21.37 42.43
CA LEU A 344 -9.48 21.17 42.87
C LEU A 344 -9.59 19.85 43.65
N PRO A 345 -10.23 19.82 44.83
CA PRO A 345 -10.53 18.56 45.52
C PRO A 345 -11.47 17.72 44.64
N GLN A 346 -11.15 16.42 44.51
CA GLN A 346 -11.93 15.45 43.74
C GLN A 346 -13.30 15.18 44.35
#